data_AF-A0A7X7HEC0-F1
#
_entry.id   AF-A0A7X7HEC0-F1
#
_cell.length_a   1.000
_cell.length_b   1.000
_cell.length_c   1.000
_cell.angle_alpha   90.00
_cell.angle_beta   90.00
_cell.angle_gamma   90.00
#
_symmetry.space_group_name_H-M   'P 1'
#
loop_
_entity.id
_entity.type
_entity.pdbx_description
1 polymer ?
#
loop_
_entity_poly.entity_id
_entity_poly.type
_entity_poly.pdbx_seq_one_letter_code
_entity_poly.pdbx_strand_id
1 'polypeptide(L)'
;MTAEIPRWSLPPRRGGYLEGASGSARLLGIDAARGLALIGMMVAHVGITTEDFSPAGGLAGWLGLAHGRSSILFALVAGFSLGILSGRTVPHSGQRLVHTRLRILVRAAILLGAGALLELLGTPIYVILGYYATWFVLALLVLTWPVRRILLLAVGVAAIGPVLHHLLPAVLVMAGFLAPLAETGNSVPIDFLLTGAYPGVVWMAYILVGLALSRLEWDSPARIVRLLGTGVLASALGYGGSAALVSVAGPGAGRFGPEGTPMITALLLAEPHADSFFEVLGSGGFAVAAVALFLLLERGAAPILAPLITLGSMSLTVYSLHVVAYWVVGRREGFPWVEGN
;
A
#
# COMPACT_ATOMS: atom_id res chain seq x y z
N MET A 1 53.76 38.64 -24.24
CA MET A 1 52.33 38.98 -24.03
C MET A 1 51.51 37.70 -24.13
N THR A 2 51.32 37.01 -23.01
CA THR A 2 50.41 35.86 -22.91
C THR A 2 49.13 36.36 -22.25
N ALA A 3 48.03 36.41 -23.00
CA ALA A 3 46.75 36.84 -22.49
C ALA A 3 46.19 35.78 -21.53
N GLU A 4 45.99 36.14 -20.26
CA GLU A 4 45.26 35.30 -19.30
C GLU A 4 43.78 35.26 -19.69
N ILE A 5 43.27 34.05 -19.94
CA ILE A 5 41.84 33.82 -20.15
C ILE A 5 41.14 33.89 -18.78
N PRO A 6 40.17 34.79 -18.56
CA PRO A 6 39.48 34.87 -17.28
C PRO A 6 38.65 33.60 -17.06
N ARG A 7 39.04 32.79 -16.07
CA ARG A 7 38.25 31.64 -15.60
C ARG A 7 37.00 32.16 -14.89
N TRP A 8 35.89 32.20 -15.61
CA TRP A 8 34.58 32.37 -14.99
C TRP A 8 34.24 31.13 -14.15
N SER A 9 34.51 31.19 -12.85
CA SER A 9 33.92 30.28 -11.89
C SER A 9 32.54 30.82 -11.52
N LEU A 10 31.49 30.11 -11.95
CA LEU A 10 30.15 30.36 -11.42
C LEU A 10 30.20 30.06 -9.91
N PRO A 11 29.85 31.00 -9.02
CA PRO A 11 29.69 30.67 -7.62
C PRO A 11 28.63 29.57 -7.54
N PRO A 12 28.82 28.52 -6.70
CA PRO A 12 27.82 27.48 -6.54
C PRO A 12 26.57 28.14 -5.94
N ARG A 13 25.63 28.52 -6.80
CA ARG A 13 24.31 28.97 -6.39
C ARG A 13 23.63 27.79 -5.70
N ARG A 14 23.71 27.74 -4.38
CA ARG A 14 22.75 27.02 -3.53
C ARG A 14 21.41 27.76 -3.61
N GLY A 15 20.77 27.67 -4.77
CA GLY A 15 19.42 28.22 -5.01
C GLY A 15 18.43 27.06 -5.12
N GLY A 16 17.34 27.12 -4.35
CA GLY A 16 16.30 26.09 -4.23
C GLY A 16 15.53 25.73 -5.51
N TYR A 17 15.95 26.21 -6.68
CA TYR A 17 15.41 25.80 -7.98
C TYR A 17 15.98 24.46 -8.47
N LEU A 18 17.14 24.03 -7.98
CA LEU A 18 17.64 22.65 -8.17
C LEU A 18 17.17 21.69 -7.06
N GLU A 19 16.54 22.22 -6.01
CA GLU A 19 15.80 21.43 -5.01
C GLU A 19 14.37 21.11 -5.49
N GLY A 20 14.24 20.74 -6.77
CA GLY A 20 13.03 20.13 -7.28
C GLY A 20 12.75 18.85 -6.48
N ALA A 21 11.73 18.88 -5.62
CA ALA A 21 11.28 17.75 -4.81
C ALA A 21 12.32 17.14 -3.83
N SER A 22 13.34 17.90 -3.41
CA SER A 22 14.41 17.45 -2.50
C SER A 22 14.68 18.44 -1.37
N GLY A 23 13.63 18.89 -0.70
CA GLY A 23 13.80 19.63 0.56
C GLY A 23 14.41 18.73 1.66
N SER A 24 15.02 19.36 2.67
CA SER A 24 15.58 18.75 3.89
C SER A 24 14.62 17.87 4.71
N ALA A 25 13.37 17.72 4.26
CA ALA A 25 12.31 16.92 4.86
C ALA A 25 12.01 15.59 4.14
N ARG A 26 12.72 15.27 3.03
CA ARG A 26 12.51 14.04 2.27
C ARG A 26 13.16 12.85 2.97
N LEU A 27 12.34 11.91 3.42
CA LEU A 27 12.78 10.65 4.02
C LEU A 27 13.05 9.64 2.90
N LEU A 28 14.31 9.42 2.58
CA LEU A 28 14.75 8.55 1.49
C LEU A 28 14.34 7.09 1.75
N GLY A 29 14.33 6.67 3.01
CA GLY A 29 13.87 5.35 3.43
C GLY A 29 12.41 5.10 3.08
N ILE A 30 11.56 6.13 3.06
CA ILE A 30 10.16 5.99 2.62
C ILE A 30 10.07 5.75 1.12
N ASP A 31 10.89 6.44 0.32
CA ASP A 31 10.96 6.18 -1.12
C ASP A 31 11.56 4.80 -1.40
N ALA A 32 12.59 4.37 -0.66
CA ALA A 32 13.15 3.02 -0.77
C ALA A 32 12.12 1.93 -0.44
N ALA A 33 11.34 2.09 0.64
CA ALA A 33 10.25 1.20 1.00
C ALA A 33 9.18 1.14 -0.10
N ARG A 34 8.84 2.29 -0.70
CA ARG A 34 7.92 2.35 -1.85
C ARG A 34 8.48 1.59 -3.05
N GLY A 35 9.78 1.73 -3.34
CA GLY A 35 10.46 1.01 -4.41
C GLY A 35 10.45 -0.51 -4.20
N LEU A 36 10.73 -0.97 -2.97
CA LEU A 36 10.65 -2.39 -2.63
C LEU A 36 9.22 -2.93 -2.81
N ALA A 37 8.22 -2.17 -2.34
CA ALA A 37 6.82 -2.54 -2.50
C ALA A 37 6.42 -2.71 -3.98
N LEU A 38 6.88 -1.82 -4.86
CA LEU A 38 6.65 -1.93 -6.31
C LEU A 38 7.26 -3.21 -6.87
N ILE A 39 8.52 -3.50 -6.56
CA ILE A 39 9.18 -4.74 -7.00
C ILE A 39 8.41 -5.96 -6.50
N GLY A 40 7.98 -5.97 -5.24
CA GLY A 40 7.19 -7.05 -4.68
C GLY A 40 5.87 -7.28 -5.42
N MET A 41 5.15 -6.20 -5.75
CA MET A 41 3.92 -6.30 -6.55
C MET A 41 4.21 -6.82 -7.97
N MET A 42 5.31 -6.40 -8.60
CA MET A 42 5.69 -6.92 -9.92
C MET A 42 5.94 -8.42 -9.88
N VAL A 43 6.70 -8.89 -8.87
CA VAL A 43 7.00 -10.30 -8.63
C VAL A 43 5.71 -11.11 -8.44
N ALA A 44 4.73 -10.55 -7.72
CA ALA A 44 3.43 -11.19 -7.53
C ALA A 44 2.64 -11.30 -8.85
N HIS A 45 2.58 -10.23 -9.64
CA HIS A 45 1.82 -10.20 -10.88
C HIS A 45 2.34 -11.14 -11.97
N VAL A 46 3.65 -11.43 -12.00
CA VAL A 46 4.22 -12.38 -12.96
C VAL A 46 4.02 -13.85 -12.56
N GLY A 47 3.26 -14.13 -11.51
CA GLY A 47 2.88 -15.49 -11.11
C GLY A 47 4.00 -16.29 -10.44
N ILE A 48 5.09 -15.63 -10.00
CA ILE A 48 6.20 -16.31 -9.30
C ILE A 48 5.79 -16.63 -7.83
N THR A 49 4.78 -15.95 -7.31
CA THR A 49 4.34 -16.07 -5.91
C THR A 49 2.85 -16.40 -5.84
N THR A 50 2.45 -17.58 -6.29
CA THR A 50 1.06 -18.07 -6.16
C THR A 50 0.81 -18.78 -4.84
N GLU A 51 1.86 -19.00 -4.03
CA GLU A 51 1.78 -19.68 -2.74
C GLU A 51 2.34 -18.80 -1.62
N ASP A 52 1.94 -19.12 -0.39
CA ASP A 52 2.44 -18.48 0.82
C ASP A 52 3.93 -18.71 1.05
N PHE A 53 4.51 -17.88 1.92
CA PHE A 53 5.91 -18.01 2.31
C PHE A 53 6.22 -19.43 2.82
N SER A 54 7.13 -20.11 2.14
CA SER A 54 7.61 -21.44 2.49
C SER A 54 9.13 -21.48 2.38
N PRO A 55 9.88 -21.51 3.51
CA PRO A 55 11.34 -21.66 3.49
C PRO A 55 11.81 -22.91 2.74
N ALA A 56 10.97 -23.96 2.71
CA ALA A 56 11.23 -25.21 2.01
C ALA A 56 10.97 -25.13 0.49
N GLY A 57 10.25 -24.10 0.02
CA GLY A 57 9.90 -23.89 -1.39
C GLY A 57 10.99 -23.25 -2.26
N GLY A 58 12.24 -23.17 -1.77
CA GLY A 58 13.35 -22.56 -2.50
C GLY A 58 13.11 -21.07 -2.81
N LEU A 59 13.64 -20.58 -3.94
CA LEU A 59 13.52 -19.17 -4.31
C LEU A 59 12.06 -18.70 -4.39
N ALA A 60 11.16 -19.49 -4.98
CA ALA A 60 9.73 -19.16 -5.08
C ALA A 60 9.08 -19.02 -3.70
N GLY A 61 9.37 -19.95 -2.78
CA GLY A 61 8.87 -19.88 -1.41
C GLY A 61 9.36 -18.65 -0.63
N TRP A 62 10.60 -18.20 -0.86
CA TRP A 62 11.11 -16.93 -0.31
C TRP A 62 10.45 -15.71 -0.94
N LEU A 63 10.19 -15.75 -2.24
CA LEU A 63 9.49 -14.68 -2.95
C LEU A 63 8.02 -14.57 -2.50
N GLY A 64 7.42 -15.63 -1.96
CA GLY A 64 6.09 -15.59 -1.30
C GLY A 64 5.94 -14.53 -0.21
N LEU A 65 7.04 -14.03 0.37
CA LEU A 65 7.03 -12.85 1.26
C LEU A 65 6.50 -11.58 0.56
N ALA A 66 6.57 -11.48 -0.76
CA ALA A 66 6.05 -10.34 -1.50
C ALA A 66 4.53 -10.40 -1.71
N HIS A 67 3.95 -11.60 -1.73
CA HIS A 67 2.53 -11.80 -2.00
C HIS A 67 1.68 -11.18 -0.86
N GLY A 68 0.75 -10.30 -1.22
CA GLY A 68 -0.06 -9.47 -0.29
C GLY A 68 0.70 -8.38 0.47
N ARG A 69 1.82 -8.73 1.11
CA ARG A 69 2.59 -7.82 1.96
C ARG A 69 3.15 -6.62 1.20
N SER A 70 3.48 -6.79 -0.08
CA SER A 70 4.01 -5.71 -0.93
C SER A 70 2.98 -4.61 -1.22
N SER A 71 1.73 -4.97 -1.53
CA SER A 71 0.64 -3.99 -1.73
C SER A 71 0.23 -3.33 -0.40
N ILE A 72 0.28 -4.05 0.72
CA ILE A 72 0.07 -3.47 2.07
C ILE A 72 1.17 -2.47 2.43
N LEU A 73 2.45 -2.80 2.17
CA LEU A 73 3.56 -1.86 2.34
C LEU A 73 3.38 -0.62 1.45
N PHE A 74 2.96 -0.83 0.20
CA PHE A 74 2.66 0.27 -0.72
C PHE A 74 1.56 1.18 -0.14
N ALA A 75 0.47 0.61 0.38
CA ALA A 75 -0.66 1.33 0.97
C ALA A 75 -0.24 2.14 2.20
N LEU A 76 0.49 1.52 3.12
CA LEU A 76 1.02 2.20 4.31
C LEU A 76 1.92 3.39 3.93
N VAL A 77 2.83 3.21 2.96
CA VAL A 77 3.70 4.28 2.48
C VAL A 77 2.90 5.38 1.77
N ALA A 78 1.80 5.05 1.10
CA ALA A 78 0.90 6.04 0.51
C ALA A 78 0.24 6.93 1.58
N GLY A 79 -0.24 6.33 2.68
CA GLY A 79 -0.72 7.06 3.85
C GLY A 79 0.35 7.97 4.46
N PHE A 80 1.59 7.47 4.57
CA PHE A 80 2.73 8.27 5.03
C PHE A 80 2.96 9.48 4.11
N SER A 81 2.86 9.28 2.80
CA SER A 81 3.06 10.31 1.77
C SER A 81 1.98 11.41 1.84
N LEU A 82 0.72 11.05 2.13
CA LEU A 82 -0.36 12.02 2.37
C LEU A 82 -0.05 12.91 3.59
N GLY A 83 0.51 12.31 4.64
CA GLY A 83 0.95 13.03 5.82
C GLY A 83 2.10 13.99 5.57
N ILE A 84 3.09 13.59 4.76
CA ILE A 84 4.15 14.49 4.29
C ILE A 84 3.56 15.68 3.52
N LEU A 85 2.66 15.40 2.57
CA LEU A 85 2.01 16.42 1.73
C LEU A 85 1.13 17.40 2.53
N SER A 86 0.66 16.99 3.71
CA SER A 86 -0.24 17.76 4.57
C SER A 86 0.42 18.42 5.78
N GLY A 87 1.76 18.46 5.84
CA GLY A 87 2.51 19.22 6.85
C GLY A 87 3.19 18.37 7.93
N ARG A 88 3.20 17.03 7.81
CA ARG A 88 3.78 16.08 8.78
C ARG A 88 3.34 16.36 10.22
N THR A 89 4.28 16.84 11.04
CA THR A 89 4.15 17.10 12.48
C THR A 89 3.23 18.28 12.77
N VAL A 90 3.15 19.25 11.85
CA VAL A 90 2.29 20.44 11.98
C VAL A 90 1.34 20.47 10.78
N PRO A 91 0.15 19.85 10.90
CA PRO A 91 -0.81 19.82 9.79
C PRO A 91 -1.14 21.23 9.27
N HIS A 92 -1.23 21.36 7.95
CA HIS A 92 -1.59 22.63 7.33
C HIS A 92 -2.96 23.14 7.79
N SER A 93 -3.10 24.45 7.90
CA SER A 93 -4.34 25.15 8.24
C SER A 93 -4.65 26.27 7.23
N GLY A 94 -5.87 26.82 7.30
CA GLY A 94 -6.31 27.94 6.44
C GLY A 94 -6.18 27.64 4.94
N GLN A 95 -5.68 28.61 4.17
CA GLN A 95 -5.52 28.48 2.72
C GLN A 95 -4.57 27.36 2.32
N ARG A 96 -3.51 27.08 3.11
CA ARG A 96 -2.56 26.00 2.81
C ARG A 96 -3.25 24.63 2.85
N LEU A 97 -4.18 24.43 3.80
CA LEU A 97 -4.97 23.20 3.88
C LEU A 97 -5.87 23.00 2.66
N VAL A 98 -6.52 24.07 2.18
CA VAL A 98 -7.36 24.02 0.96
C VAL A 98 -6.52 23.59 -0.24
N HIS A 99 -5.35 24.20 -0.44
CA HIS A 99 -4.43 23.81 -1.52
C HIS A 99 -3.96 22.35 -1.39
N THR A 100 -3.64 21.89 -0.18
CA THR A 100 -3.29 20.48 0.06
C THR A 100 -4.45 19.55 -0.30
N ARG A 101 -5.68 19.84 0.13
CA ARG A 101 -6.87 19.03 -0.19
C ARG A 101 -7.13 18.96 -1.68
N LEU A 102 -7.07 20.10 -2.38
CA LEU A 102 -7.21 20.14 -3.85
C LEU A 102 -6.11 19.34 -4.55
N ARG A 103 -4.85 19.44 -4.11
CA ARG A 103 -3.75 18.64 -4.66
C ARG A 103 -3.98 17.13 -4.48
N ILE A 104 -4.52 16.72 -3.33
CA ILE A 104 -4.85 15.31 -3.08
C ILE A 104 -6.01 14.86 -3.97
N LEU A 105 -7.07 15.69 -4.11
CA LEU A 105 -8.21 15.39 -4.99
C LEU A 105 -7.78 15.26 -6.47
N VAL A 106 -6.94 16.16 -6.97
CA VAL A 106 -6.40 16.08 -8.33
C VAL A 106 -5.58 14.81 -8.51
N ARG A 107 -4.73 14.45 -7.52
CA ARG A 107 -3.99 13.18 -7.56
C ARG A 107 -4.93 11.98 -7.57
N ALA A 108 -5.97 11.97 -6.74
CA ALA A 108 -6.97 10.90 -6.72
C ALA A 108 -7.67 10.77 -8.08
N ALA A 109 -8.07 11.87 -8.71
CA ALA A 109 -8.67 11.86 -10.05
C ALA A 109 -7.71 11.31 -11.13
N ILE A 110 -6.43 11.70 -11.09
CA ILE A 110 -5.41 11.15 -12.00
C ILE A 110 -5.22 9.66 -11.78
N LEU A 111 -5.16 9.19 -10.53
CA LEU A 111 -5.00 7.77 -10.20
C LEU A 111 -6.23 6.96 -10.63
N LEU A 112 -7.43 7.50 -10.46
CA LEU A 112 -8.67 6.87 -10.92
C LEU A 112 -8.68 6.73 -12.45
N GLY A 113 -8.37 7.81 -13.17
CA GLY A 113 -8.32 7.79 -14.63
C GLY A 113 -7.23 6.85 -15.17
N ALA A 114 -6.03 6.88 -14.57
CA ALA A 114 -4.95 5.96 -14.93
C ALA A 114 -5.30 4.50 -14.61
N GLY A 115 -5.96 4.24 -13.47
CA GLY A 115 -6.45 2.92 -13.09
C GLY A 115 -7.44 2.37 -14.11
N ALA A 116 -8.46 3.16 -14.45
CA ALA A 116 -9.46 2.79 -15.46
C ALA A 116 -8.81 2.49 -16.82
N LEU A 117 -7.85 3.30 -17.27
CA LEU A 117 -7.13 3.05 -18.53
C LEU A 117 -6.31 1.75 -18.51
N LEU A 118 -5.71 1.41 -17.37
CA LEU A 118 -4.97 0.15 -17.23
C LEU A 118 -5.91 -1.05 -17.14
N GLU A 119 -7.08 -0.92 -16.52
CA GLU A 119 -8.10 -1.98 -16.47
C GLU A 119 -8.64 -2.32 -17.87
N LEU A 120 -8.75 -1.33 -18.78
CA LEU A 120 -9.14 -1.57 -20.18
C LEU A 120 -8.18 -2.51 -20.94
N LEU A 121 -6.98 -2.76 -20.42
CA LEU A 121 -6.05 -3.73 -21.00
C LEU A 121 -6.50 -5.18 -20.79
N GLY A 122 -7.44 -5.44 -19.87
CA GLY A 122 -7.99 -6.78 -19.62
C GLY A 122 -6.98 -7.76 -19.01
N THR A 123 -5.97 -7.26 -18.30
CA THR A 123 -5.00 -8.14 -17.61
C THR A 123 -5.60 -8.73 -16.33
N PRO A 124 -5.18 -9.92 -15.89
CA PRO A 124 -5.56 -10.50 -14.59
C PRO A 124 -4.99 -9.75 -13.37
N ILE A 125 -4.24 -8.65 -13.59
CA ILE A 125 -3.69 -7.83 -12.53
C ILE A 125 -4.82 -7.02 -11.88
N TYR A 126 -5.01 -7.19 -10.58
CA TYR A 126 -5.86 -6.30 -9.79
C TYR A 126 -5.23 -4.90 -9.70
N VAL A 127 -5.78 -3.94 -10.44
CA VAL A 127 -5.22 -2.59 -10.54
C VAL A 127 -5.54 -1.78 -9.28
N ILE A 128 -4.54 -1.58 -8.41
CA ILE A 128 -4.72 -0.92 -7.10
C ILE A 128 -5.02 0.59 -7.19
N LEU A 129 -4.81 1.23 -8.36
CA LEU A 129 -4.88 2.69 -8.51
C LEU A 129 -6.28 3.27 -8.25
N GLY A 130 -7.34 2.57 -8.66
CA GLY A 130 -8.73 2.99 -8.40
C GLY A 130 -9.04 3.02 -6.89
N TYR A 131 -8.60 1.98 -6.17
CA TYR A 131 -8.71 1.90 -4.72
C TYR A 131 -7.93 3.02 -4.03
N TYR A 132 -6.73 3.36 -4.51
CA TYR A 132 -5.94 4.48 -4.00
C TYR A 132 -6.66 5.83 -4.12
N ALA A 133 -7.34 6.06 -5.25
CA ALA A 133 -8.14 7.27 -5.43
C ALA A 133 -9.20 7.39 -4.32
N THR A 134 -9.91 6.30 -4.04
CA THR A 134 -10.90 6.22 -2.96
C THR A 134 -10.27 6.48 -1.60
N TRP A 135 -9.18 5.80 -1.26
CA TRP A 135 -8.53 5.99 0.04
C TRP A 135 -7.96 7.40 0.23
N PHE A 136 -7.48 8.04 -0.83
CA PHE A 136 -7.00 9.42 -0.79
C PHE A 136 -8.14 10.39 -0.49
N VAL A 137 -9.31 10.17 -1.08
CA VAL A 137 -10.53 10.95 -0.80
C VAL A 137 -10.98 10.72 0.64
N LEU A 138 -11.06 9.48 1.11
CA LEU A 138 -11.44 9.16 2.49
C LEU A 138 -10.47 9.76 3.52
N ALA A 139 -9.17 9.72 3.25
CA ALA A 139 -8.14 10.29 4.12
C ALA A 139 -8.30 11.81 4.33
N LEU A 140 -8.99 12.53 3.42
CA LEU A 140 -9.28 13.97 3.58
C LEU A 140 -10.11 14.27 4.84
N LEU A 141 -10.96 13.33 5.26
CA LEU A 141 -11.84 13.45 6.42
C LEU A 141 -11.05 13.55 7.74
N VAL A 142 -9.86 12.94 7.77
CA VAL A 142 -9.01 12.84 8.96
C VAL A 142 -7.65 13.52 8.78
N LEU A 143 -7.47 14.27 7.69
CA LEU A 143 -6.19 14.85 7.28
C LEU A 143 -5.59 15.84 8.28
N THR A 144 -6.38 16.39 9.19
CA THR A 144 -5.92 17.31 10.23
C THR A 144 -6.02 16.72 11.64
N TRP A 145 -6.45 15.46 11.77
CA TRP A 145 -6.66 14.85 13.07
C TRP A 145 -5.31 14.61 13.78
N PRO A 146 -5.28 14.70 15.12
CA PRO A 146 -4.11 14.35 15.90
C PRO A 146 -3.81 12.85 15.80
N VAL A 147 -2.53 12.48 15.92
CA VAL A 147 -2.04 11.08 15.80
C VAL A 147 -2.87 10.08 16.59
N ARG A 148 -3.22 10.41 17.84
CA ARG A 148 -4.01 9.53 18.71
C ARG A 148 -5.36 9.16 18.10
N ARG A 149 -6.09 10.13 17.52
CA ARG A 149 -7.40 9.87 16.90
C ARG A 149 -7.27 9.05 15.62
N ILE A 150 -6.22 9.30 14.83
CA ILE A 150 -5.95 8.53 13.61
C ILE A 150 -5.62 7.08 13.97
N LEU A 151 -4.81 6.83 15.00
CA LEU A 151 -4.50 5.49 15.45
C LEU A 151 -5.71 4.76 16.05
N LEU A 152 -6.55 5.46 16.84
CA LEU A 152 -7.80 4.88 17.34
C LEU A 152 -8.72 4.48 16.18
N LEU A 153 -8.84 5.33 15.16
CA LEU A 153 -9.59 4.99 13.97
C LEU A 153 -8.96 3.82 13.21
N ALA A 154 -7.64 3.78 13.06
CA ALA A 154 -6.95 2.66 12.41
C ALA A 154 -7.19 1.33 13.12
N VAL A 155 -7.16 1.32 14.46
CA VAL A 155 -7.48 0.14 15.27
C VAL A 155 -8.95 -0.25 15.11
N GLY A 156 -9.87 0.71 15.13
CA GLY A 156 -11.30 0.45 14.90
C GLY A 156 -11.57 -0.13 13.51
N VAL A 157 -10.94 0.42 12.47
CA VAL A 157 -11.03 -0.07 11.09
C VAL A 157 -10.40 -1.46 10.97
N ALA A 158 -9.24 -1.71 11.60
CA ALA A 158 -8.63 -3.03 11.60
C ALA A 158 -9.51 -4.10 12.27
N ALA A 159 -10.20 -3.76 13.36
CA ALA A 159 -11.04 -4.68 14.10
C ALA A 159 -12.42 -4.92 13.47
N ILE A 160 -13.06 -3.86 12.97
CA ILE A 160 -14.46 -3.90 12.48
C ILE A 160 -14.51 -4.08 10.96
N GLY A 161 -13.54 -3.53 10.24
CA GLY A 161 -13.45 -3.56 8.78
C GLY A 161 -13.59 -4.95 8.17
N PRO A 162 -12.82 -5.96 8.63
CA PRO A 162 -12.93 -7.33 8.16
C PRO A 162 -14.33 -7.91 8.30
N VAL A 163 -14.99 -7.63 9.44
CA VAL A 163 -16.36 -8.08 9.68
C VAL A 163 -17.32 -7.41 8.69
N LEU A 164 -17.15 -6.11 8.43
CA LEU A 164 -17.96 -5.41 7.43
C LEU A 164 -17.73 -5.97 6.03
N HIS A 165 -16.49 -6.16 5.62
CA HIS A 165 -16.15 -6.71 4.30
C HIS A 165 -16.79 -8.08 4.07
N HIS A 166 -16.68 -9.00 5.04
CA HIS A 166 -17.15 -10.37 4.90
C HIS A 166 -18.67 -10.54 5.13
N LEU A 167 -19.28 -9.78 6.05
CA LEU A 167 -20.69 -9.98 6.43
C LEU A 167 -21.67 -9.03 5.75
N LEU A 168 -21.28 -7.75 5.59
CA LEU A 168 -22.23 -6.71 5.18
C LEU A 168 -22.78 -6.94 3.75
N PRO A 169 -22.00 -7.37 2.74
CA PRO A 169 -22.53 -7.67 1.42
C PRO A 169 -23.67 -8.69 1.45
N ALA A 170 -23.49 -9.79 2.18
CA ALA A 170 -24.50 -10.83 2.31
C ALA A 170 -25.79 -10.32 2.98
N VAL A 171 -25.66 -9.51 4.03
CA VAL A 171 -26.80 -8.88 4.72
C VAL A 171 -27.55 -7.93 3.79
N LEU A 172 -26.85 -7.10 3.03
CA LEU A 172 -27.47 -6.13 2.12
C LEU A 172 -28.18 -6.80 0.94
N VAL A 173 -27.63 -7.89 0.41
CA VAL A 173 -28.30 -8.72 -0.62
C VAL A 173 -29.56 -9.37 -0.04
N MET A 174 -29.47 -10.01 1.13
CA MET A 174 -30.62 -10.65 1.79
C MET A 174 -31.74 -9.65 2.14
N ALA A 175 -31.37 -8.43 2.51
CA ALA A 175 -32.32 -7.35 2.80
C ALA A 175 -32.87 -6.65 1.55
N GLY A 176 -32.43 -7.04 0.34
CA GLY A 176 -32.89 -6.46 -0.92
C GLY A 176 -32.34 -5.06 -1.22
N PHE A 177 -31.33 -4.60 -0.49
CA PHE A 177 -30.68 -3.30 -0.72
C PHE A 177 -29.59 -3.33 -1.79
N LEU A 178 -29.05 -4.52 -2.09
CA LEU A 178 -28.15 -4.75 -3.21
C LEU A 178 -28.75 -5.81 -4.14
N ALA A 179 -28.93 -5.45 -5.41
CA ALA A 179 -29.00 -6.46 -6.46
C ALA A 179 -27.69 -7.28 -6.43
N PRO A 180 -27.68 -8.54 -6.91
CA PRO A 180 -26.43 -9.25 -7.15
C PRO A 180 -25.47 -8.31 -7.89
N LEU A 181 -24.34 -7.97 -7.25
CA LEU A 181 -23.52 -6.80 -7.56
C LEU A 181 -23.03 -6.74 -9.02
N ALA A 182 -23.11 -7.86 -9.73
CA ALA A 182 -22.74 -8.00 -11.13
C ALA A 182 -23.64 -7.21 -12.13
N GLU A 183 -24.87 -6.81 -11.77
CA GLU A 183 -25.85 -6.41 -12.81
C GLU A 183 -26.14 -4.92 -12.97
N THR A 184 -25.69 -4.02 -12.10
CA THR A 184 -26.25 -2.64 -12.06
C THR A 184 -25.36 -1.50 -12.54
N GLY A 185 -24.09 -1.73 -12.91
CA GLY A 185 -23.18 -0.70 -13.47
C GLY A 185 -22.86 0.50 -12.56
N ASN A 186 -23.54 0.62 -11.41
CA ASN A 186 -23.41 1.68 -10.40
C ASN A 186 -22.70 1.17 -9.12
N SER A 187 -22.07 0.00 -9.17
CA SER A 187 -21.43 -0.69 -8.04
C SER A 187 -20.04 -0.13 -7.70
N VAL A 188 -19.44 0.70 -8.56
CA VAL A 188 -18.03 1.14 -8.43
C VAL A 188 -17.66 1.67 -7.02
N PRO A 189 -18.46 2.53 -6.35
CA PRO A 189 -18.14 2.95 -4.99
C PRO A 189 -18.23 1.81 -3.98
N ILE A 190 -19.16 0.88 -4.17
CA ILE A 190 -19.34 -0.30 -3.31
C ILE A 190 -18.17 -1.26 -3.51
N ASP A 191 -17.70 -1.45 -4.75
CA ASP A 191 -16.54 -2.26 -5.06
C ASP A 191 -15.28 -1.68 -4.40
N PHE A 192 -15.04 -0.38 -4.51
CA PHE A 192 -13.87 0.21 -3.84
C PHE A 192 -13.96 0.25 -2.32
N LEU A 193 -15.16 0.33 -1.74
CA LEU A 193 -15.33 0.45 -0.30
C LEU A 193 -15.49 -0.88 0.41
N LEU A 194 -16.22 -1.83 -0.19
CA LEU A 194 -16.76 -2.98 0.51
C LEU A 194 -16.44 -4.32 -0.14
N THR A 195 -16.52 -4.46 -1.46
CA THR A 195 -16.56 -5.80 -2.11
C THR A 195 -15.36 -6.12 -2.99
N GLY A 196 -14.59 -5.13 -3.42
CA GLY A 196 -13.43 -5.31 -4.29
C GLY A 196 -12.22 -5.89 -3.57
N ALA A 197 -11.14 -6.12 -4.33
CA ALA A 197 -9.92 -6.81 -3.88
C ALA A 197 -9.11 -6.05 -2.81
N TYR A 198 -9.36 -4.75 -2.66
CA TYR A 198 -8.70 -3.91 -1.66
C TYR A 198 -9.73 -3.01 -0.97
N PRO A 199 -10.68 -3.59 -0.21
CA PRO A 199 -11.86 -2.86 0.25
C PRO A 199 -11.46 -1.74 1.22
N GLY A 200 -11.96 -0.52 0.96
CA GLY A 200 -11.70 0.65 1.79
C GLY A 200 -12.05 0.46 3.27
N VAL A 201 -13.07 -0.35 3.59
CA VAL A 201 -13.42 -0.67 4.99
C VAL A 201 -12.33 -1.44 5.74
N VAL A 202 -11.38 -2.09 5.05
CA VAL A 202 -10.23 -2.78 5.66
C VAL A 202 -8.94 -1.99 5.43
N TRP A 203 -8.65 -1.66 4.17
CA TRP A 203 -7.36 -1.12 3.74
C TRP A 203 -7.08 0.30 4.23
N MET A 204 -8.13 1.04 4.62
CA MET A 204 -7.95 2.31 5.31
C MET A 204 -7.15 2.15 6.61
N ALA A 205 -7.12 0.98 7.27
CA ALA A 205 -6.27 0.76 8.43
C ALA A 205 -4.79 1.05 8.10
N TYR A 206 -4.27 0.53 6.98
CA TYR A 206 -2.87 0.74 6.57
C TYR A 206 -2.59 2.20 6.22
N ILE A 207 -3.51 2.85 5.51
CA ILE A 207 -3.42 4.27 5.13
C ILE A 207 -3.39 5.16 6.37
N LEU A 208 -4.25 4.86 7.36
CA LEU A 208 -4.32 5.59 8.62
C LEU A 208 -3.07 5.38 9.47
N VAL A 209 -2.54 4.15 9.57
CA VAL A 209 -1.26 3.89 10.24
C VAL A 209 -0.14 4.70 9.57
N GLY A 210 -0.01 4.63 8.24
CA GLY A 210 0.97 5.42 7.50
C GLY A 210 0.84 6.92 7.77
N LEU A 211 -0.38 7.45 7.69
CA LEU A 211 -0.68 8.86 7.97
C LEU A 211 -0.31 9.22 9.42
N ALA A 212 -0.61 8.38 10.40
CA ALA A 212 -0.23 8.60 11.79
C ALA A 212 1.29 8.62 11.98
N LEU A 213 2.02 7.66 11.40
CA LEU A 213 3.48 7.56 11.48
C LEU A 213 4.20 8.76 10.85
N SER A 214 3.64 9.35 9.80
CA SER A 214 4.22 10.54 9.14
C SER A 214 4.30 11.78 10.04
N ARG A 215 3.43 11.85 11.05
CA ARG A 215 3.33 12.97 11.99
C ARG A 215 4.25 12.80 13.20
N LEU A 216 4.89 11.64 13.32
CA LEU A 216 5.91 11.40 14.31
C LEU A 216 7.27 11.87 13.78
N GLU A 217 8.15 12.19 14.73
CA GLU A 217 9.53 12.54 14.44
C GLU A 217 10.41 11.29 14.49
N TRP A 218 11.30 11.17 13.51
CA TRP A 218 12.14 9.98 13.32
C TRP A 218 13.64 10.28 13.44
N ASP A 219 14.03 11.38 14.12
CA ASP A 219 15.45 11.79 14.24
C ASP A 219 16.26 10.87 15.16
N SER A 220 15.60 10.24 16.14
CA SER A 220 16.25 9.31 17.09
C SER A 220 16.23 7.88 16.55
N PRO A 221 17.40 7.20 16.42
CA PRO A 221 17.43 5.79 16.03
C PRO A 221 16.66 4.91 17.01
N ALA A 222 16.65 5.26 18.30
CA ALA A 222 15.91 4.51 19.31
C ALA A 222 14.38 4.53 19.09
N ARG A 223 13.83 5.61 18.51
CA ARG A 223 12.41 5.66 18.11
C ARG A 223 12.14 4.72 16.93
N ILE A 224 13.04 4.67 15.96
CA ILE A 224 12.90 3.79 14.79
C ILE A 224 13.07 2.31 15.18
N VAL A 225 14.02 1.98 16.06
CA VAL A 225 14.19 0.61 16.59
C VAL A 225 12.96 0.16 17.37
N ARG A 226 12.35 1.05 18.17
CA ARG A 226 11.06 0.75 18.83
C ARG A 226 9.95 0.50 17.82
N LEU A 227 9.87 1.30 16.75
CA LEU A 227 8.90 1.09 15.67
C LEU A 227 9.10 -0.28 15.00
N LEU A 228 10.35 -0.62 14.69
CA LEU A 228 10.73 -1.93 14.14
C LEU A 228 10.26 -3.06 15.07
N GLY A 229 10.58 -2.97 16.36
CA GLY A 229 10.15 -3.95 17.36
C GLY A 229 8.63 -4.08 17.47
N THR A 230 7.88 -2.97 17.43
CA THR A 230 6.41 -3.01 17.44
C THR A 230 5.83 -3.62 16.17
N GLY A 231 6.44 -3.35 15.00
CA GLY A 231 6.02 -3.96 13.73
C GLY A 231 6.27 -5.48 13.71
N VAL A 232 7.45 -5.91 14.17
CA VAL A 232 7.79 -7.34 14.31
C VAL A 232 6.85 -8.04 15.29
N LEU A 233 6.58 -7.43 16.44
CA LEU A 233 5.65 -7.99 17.43
C LEU A 233 4.23 -8.10 16.87
N ALA A 234 3.72 -7.05 16.22
CA ALA A 234 2.41 -7.09 15.56
C ALA A 234 2.36 -8.19 14.48
N SER A 235 3.41 -8.30 13.67
CA SER A 235 3.52 -9.34 12.65
C SER A 235 3.44 -10.74 13.25
N ALA A 236 4.22 -10.98 14.33
CA ALA A 236 4.24 -12.26 15.02
C ALA A 236 2.89 -12.60 15.67
N LEU A 237 2.22 -11.62 16.28
CA LEU A 237 0.90 -11.81 16.89
C LEU A 237 -0.20 -12.05 15.84
N GLY A 238 -0.15 -11.36 14.70
CA GLY A 238 -1.10 -11.55 13.61
C GLY A 238 -1.00 -12.96 13.00
N TYR A 239 0.18 -13.32 12.51
CA TYR A 239 0.38 -14.64 11.90
C TYR A 239 0.30 -15.78 12.93
N GLY A 240 0.90 -15.61 14.11
CA GLY A 240 0.85 -16.62 15.17
C GLY A 240 -0.56 -16.82 15.73
N GLY A 241 -1.33 -15.74 15.89
CA GLY A 241 -2.73 -15.79 16.31
C GLY A 241 -3.62 -16.51 15.29
N SER A 242 -3.45 -16.20 14.00
CA SER A 242 -4.13 -16.91 12.91
C SER A 242 -3.79 -18.40 12.92
N ALA A 243 -2.50 -18.75 12.92
CA ALA A 243 -2.06 -20.14 12.92
C ALA A 243 -2.61 -20.92 14.11
N ALA A 244 -2.59 -20.33 15.32
CA ALA A 244 -3.14 -20.95 16.51
C ALA A 244 -4.66 -21.19 16.39
N LEU A 245 -5.43 -20.17 16.00
CA LEU A 245 -6.89 -20.28 15.93
C LEU A 245 -7.36 -21.20 14.79
N VAL A 246 -6.70 -21.14 13.63
CA VAL A 246 -6.98 -22.04 12.51
C VAL A 246 -6.69 -23.49 12.90
N SER A 247 -5.62 -23.75 13.68
CA SER A 247 -5.29 -25.10 14.14
C SER A 247 -6.36 -25.70 15.08
N VAL A 248 -7.03 -24.85 15.86
CA VAL A 248 -8.10 -25.26 16.80
C VAL A 248 -9.45 -25.38 16.08
N ALA A 249 -9.69 -24.60 15.03
CA ALA A 249 -10.94 -24.63 14.25
C ALA A 249 -11.12 -25.91 13.40
N GLY A 250 -10.08 -26.73 13.27
CA GLY A 250 -10.12 -28.05 12.64
C GLY A 250 -9.83 -28.07 11.12
N PRO A 251 -9.56 -29.26 10.54
CA PRO A 251 -9.18 -29.46 9.13
C PRO A 251 -10.38 -29.24 8.20
N GLY A 252 -10.70 -27.97 7.98
CA GLY A 252 -11.80 -27.47 7.15
C GLY A 252 -11.84 -25.94 7.15
N ALA A 253 -11.20 -25.30 8.12
CA ALA A 253 -11.12 -23.85 8.22
C ALA A 253 -10.22 -23.18 7.17
N GLY A 254 -9.17 -23.86 6.69
CA GLY A 254 -8.21 -23.32 5.73
C GLY A 254 -8.22 -23.99 4.36
N ARG A 255 -9.34 -24.62 3.94
CA ARG A 255 -9.36 -25.48 2.74
C ARG A 255 -10.38 -25.11 1.67
N PHE A 256 -10.94 -23.92 1.74
CA PHE A 256 -11.85 -23.43 0.72
C PHE A 256 -11.37 -22.05 0.26
N GLY A 257 -11.23 -21.89 -1.05
CA GLY A 257 -10.93 -20.60 -1.65
C GLY A 257 -12.10 -19.61 -1.55
N PRO A 258 -12.02 -18.47 -2.26
CA PRO A 258 -12.99 -17.37 -2.20
C PRO A 258 -14.46 -17.73 -2.50
N GLU A 259 -14.77 -18.93 -2.99
CA GLU A 259 -16.14 -19.39 -3.26
C GLU A 259 -16.67 -20.49 -2.31
N GLY A 260 -16.01 -20.76 -1.18
CA GLY A 260 -16.50 -21.80 -0.26
C GLY A 260 -16.00 -21.77 1.18
N THR A 261 -15.17 -20.80 1.55
CA THR A 261 -14.74 -20.62 2.94
C THR A 261 -15.94 -20.32 3.82
N PRO A 262 -16.19 -21.11 4.87
CA PRO A 262 -17.13 -20.69 5.90
C PRO A 262 -16.73 -19.29 6.38
N MET A 263 -17.67 -18.34 6.40
CA MET A 263 -17.40 -16.93 6.68
C MET A 263 -16.59 -16.70 7.99
N ILE A 264 -16.78 -17.56 8.99
CA ILE A 264 -16.02 -17.53 10.24
C ILE A 264 -14.54 -17.82 10.02
N THR A 265 -14.20 -18.70 9.09
CA THR A 265 -12.82 -19.11 8.85
C THR A 265 -12.07 -18.07 8.04
N ALA A 266 -12.73 -17.39 7.10
CA ALA A 266 -12.17 -16.22 6.40
C ALA A 266 -11.69 -15.12 7.37
N LEU A 267 -12.40 -14.90 8.48
CA LEU A 267 -12.00 -13.94 9.52
C LEU A 267 -10.76 -14.37 10.31
N LEU A 268 -10.38 -15.66 10.27
CA LEU A 268 -9.24 -16.21 11.00
C LEU A 268 -7.96 -16.32 10.17
N LEU A 269 -8.06 -16.34 8.83
CA LEU A 269 -6.91 -16.51 7.93
C LEU A 269 -5.98 -15.30 7.99
N ALA A 270 -4.69 -15.49 7.74
CA ALA A 270 -3.73 -14.40 7.56
C ALA A 270 -3.04 -14.47 6.19
N GLU A 271 -3.68 -15.18 5.26
CA GLU A 271 -3.24 -15.33 3.89
C GLU A 271 -3.32 -13.99 3.16
N PRO A 272 -2.53 -13.80 2.09
CA PRO A 272 -2.60 -12.62 1.23
C PRO A 272 -4.02 -12.34 0.73
N HIS A 273 -4.51 -11.13 0.96
CA HIS A 273 -5.85 -10.68 0.54
C HIS A 273 -7.00 -11.44 1.21
N ALA A 274 -6.77 -12.03 2.40
CA ALA A 274 -7.84 -12.56 3.23
C ALA A 274 -8.75 -11.44 3.80
N ASP A 275 -8.25 -10.20 3.85
CA ASP A 275 -8.94 -9.02 4.37
C ASP A 275 -9.47 -9.24 5.79
N SER A 276 -8.71 -10.03 6.56
CA SER A 276 -9.02 -10.42 7.93
C SER A 276 -8.33 -9.52 8.96
N PHE A 277 -8.74 -9.62 10.22
CA PHE A 277 -8.03 -8.96 11.32
C PHE A 277 -6.57 -9.42 11.43
N PHE A 278 -6.32 -10.72 11.27
CA PHE A 278 -4.99 -11.30 11.42
C PHE A 278 -4.06 -10.94 10.28
N GLU A 279 -4.57 -10.79 9.05
CA GLU A 279 -3.79 -10.25 7.94
C GLU A 279 -3.46 -8.77 8.18
N VAL A 280 -4.44 -7.97 8.60
CA VAL A 280 -4.22 -6.54 8.93
C VAL A 280 -3.14 -6.39 10.00
N LEU A 281 -3.18 -7.20 11.06
CA LEU A 281 -2.17 -7.16 12.11
C LEU A 281 -0.83 -7.74 11.66
N GLY A 282 -0.85 -8.90 10.97
CA GLY A 282 0.31 -9.66 10.52
C GLY A 282 1.10 -8.93 9.44
N SER A 283 0.47 -8.75 8.28
CA SER A 283 1.04 -8.09 7.11
C SER A 283 1.20 -6.59 7.32
N GLY A 284 0.29 -5.93 8.06
CA GLY A 284 0.46 -4.54 8.45
C GLY A 284 1.64 -4.33 9.41
N GLY A 285 1.84 -5.22 10.38
CA GLY A 285 3.02 -5.24 11.25
C GLY A 285 4.32 -5.41 10.46
N PHE A 286 4.32 -6.34 9.49
CA PHE A 286 5.44 -6.52 8.56
C PHE A 286 5.73 -5.24 7.77
N ALA A 287 4.72 -4.56 7.24
CA ALA A 287 4.89 -3.31 6.51
C ALA A 287 5.46 -2.18 7.41
N VAL A 288 5.01 -2.07 8.66
CA VAL A 288 5.57 -1.14 9.64
C VAL A 288 7.05 -1.46 9.92
N ALA A 289 7.38 -2.73 10.09
CA ALA A 289 8.76 -3.18 10.29
C ALA A 289 9.65 -2.86 9.08
N ALA A 290 9.16 -3.08 7.86
CA ALA A 290 9.86 -2.75 6.63
C ALA A 290 10.13 -1.23 6.51
N VAL A 291 9.14 -0.38 6.79
CA VAL A 291 9.34 1.07 6.84
C VAL A 291 10.40 1.46 7.87
N ALA A 292 10.32 0.92 9.08
CA ALA A 292 11.31 1.18 10.14
C ALA A 292 12.72 0.75 9.71
N LEU A 293 12.84 -0.41 9.07
CA LEU A 293 14.11 -0.92 8.55
C LEU A 293 14.71 0.04 7.51
N PHE A 294 13.93 0.51 6.53
CA PHE A 294 14.45 1.46 5.53
C PHE A 294 14.79 2.82 6.12
N LEU A 295 14.08 3.28 7.15
CA LEU A 295 14.45 4.49 7.93
C LEU A 295 15.73 4.31 8.76
N LEU A 296 16.10 3.08 9.13
CA LEU A 296 17.42 2.79 9.72
C LEU A 296 18.49 2.72 8.65
N LEU A 297 18.23 2.02 7.55
CA LEU A 297 19.19 1.82 6.46
C LEU A 297 19.56 3.13 5.76
N GLU A 298 18.63 4.10 5.63
CA GLU A 298 18.96 5.40 5.03
C GLU A 298 20.06 6.15 5.78
N ARG A 299 20.28 5.86 7.07
CA ARG A 299 21.28 6.55 7.90
C ARG A 299 22.72 6.13 7.60
N GLY A 300 22.93 4.95 7.04
CA GLY A 300 24.27 4.38 6.82
C GLY A 300 24.49 3.75 5.44
N ALA A 301 23.42 3.48 4.69
CA ALA A 301 23.44 2.73 3.43
C ALA A 301 22.63 3.42 2.32
N ALA A 302 22.41 4.73 2.40
CA ALA A 302 21.66 5.49 1.39
C ALA A 302 22.14 5.25 -0.07
N PRO A 303 23.45 5.13 -0.38
CA PRO A 303 23.89 4.82 -1.74
C PRO A 303 23.44 3.45 -2.24
N ILE A 304 23.38 2.44 -1.35
CA ILE A 304 22.92 1.09 -1.68
C ILE A 304 21.42 1.08 -1.98
N LEU A 305 20.66 1.96 -1.31
CA LEU A 305 19.23 2.11 -1.53
C LEU A 305 18.88 2.92 -2.78
N ALA A 306 19.86 3.53 -3.47
CA ALA A 306 19.60 4.44 -4.59
C ALA A 306 18.70 3.86 -5.70
N PRO A 307 18.82 2.58 -6.11
CA PRO A 307 17.90 2.00 -7.09
C PRO A 307 16.45 1.96 -6.58
N LEU A 308 16.25 1.53 -5.33
CA LEU A 308 14.93 1.48 -4.71
C LEU A 308 14.33 2.88 -4.52
N ILE A 309 15.14 3.85 -4.09
CA ILE A 309 14.73 5.25 -3.95
C ILE A 309 14.27 5.81 -5.30
N THR A 310 15.03 5.52 -6.36
CA THR A 310 14.71 5.98 -7.72
C THR A 310 13.37 5.39 -8.18
N LEU A 311 13.19 4.07 -8.07
CA LEU A 311 11.93 3.40 -8.41
C LEU A 311 10.75 3.95 -7.60
N GLY A 312 10.94 4.11 -6.29
CA GLY A 312 9.91 4.65 -5.40
C GLY A 312 9.56 6.11 -5.68
N SER A 313 10.50 6.90 -6.20
CA SER A 313 10.23 8.29 -6.58
C SER A 313 9.39 8.46 -7.85
N MET A 314 9.35 7.42 -8.70
CA MET A 314 8.61 7.37 -9.96
C MET A 314 7.50 6.30 -9.92
N SER A 315 6.87 6.11 -8.76
CA SER A 315 6.05 4.93 -8.49
C SER A 315 4.90 4.72 -9.47
N LEU A 316 4.20 5.79 -9.87
CA LEU A 316 3.10 5.70 -10.84
C LEU A 316 3.62 5.26 -12.21
N THR A 317 4.69 5.89 -12.69
CA THR A 317 5.31 5.56 -13.98
C THR A 317 5.77 4.11 -14.02
N VAL A 318 6.47 3.68 -12.98
CA VAL A 318 7.01 2.32 -12.86
C VAL A 318 5.88 1.28 -12.78
N TYR A 319 4.83 1.55 -12.00
CA TYR A 319 3.67 0.68 -11.89
C TYR A 319 2.91 0.57 -13.22
N SER A 320 2.58 1.69 -13.87
CA SER A 320 1.89 1.68 -15.16
C SER A 320 2.70 0.98 -16.24
N LEU A 321 4.02 1.21 -16.30
CA LEU A 321 4.90 0.54 -17.25
C LEU A 321 4.94 -0.96 -17.03
N HIS A 322 4.96 -1.44 -15.78
CA HIS A 322 4.88 -2.86 -15.45
C HIS A 322 3.60 -3.50 -15.97
N VAL A 323 2.43 -2.89 -15.72
CA VAL A 323 1.14 -3.43 -16.19
C VAL A 323 1.10 -3.47 -17.72
N VAL A 324 1.56 -2.42 -18.40
CA VAL A 324 1.64 -2.39 -19.87
C VAL A 324 2.63 -3.45 -20.39
N ALA A 325 3.79 -3.59 -19.76
CA ALA A 325 4.78 -4.60 -20.15
C ALA A 325 4.22 -6.01 -20.00
N TYR A 326 3.53 -6.28 -18.89
CA TYR A 326 2.83 -7.55 -18.65
C TYR A 326 1.81 -7.84 -19.75
N TRP A 327 1.00 -6.86 -20.11
CA TRP A 327 0.03 -6.97 -21.19
C TRP A 327 0.69 -7.26 -22.56
N VAL A 328 1.75 -6.52 -22.91
CA VAL A 328 2.49 -6.72 -24.18
C VAL A 328 3.08 -8.12 -24.25
N VAL A 329 3.73 -8.58 -23.19
CA VAL A 329 4.32 -9.92 -23.13
C VAL A 329 3.21 -10.97 -23.21
N GLY A 330 2.14 -10.83 -22.42
CA GLY A 330 1.04 -11.79 -22.45
C GLY A 330 0.37 -11.91 -23.82
N ARG A 331 0.21 -10.80 -24.55
CA ARG A 331 -0.27 -10.85 -25.95
C ARG A 331 0.69 -11.56 -26.90
N ARG A 332 1.99 -11.40 -26.72
CA ARG A 332 3.00 -12.05 -27.58
C ARG A 332 3.09 -13.55 -27.34
N GLU A 333 3.02 -13.97 -26.09
CA GLU A 333 3.15 -15.37 -25.68
C GLU A 333 1.80 -16.14 -25.72
N GLY A 334 0.70 -15.48 -26.08
CA GLY A 334 -0.62 -16.11 -26.21
C GLY A 334 -1.21 -16.56 -24.87
N PHE A 335 -1.07 -15.77 -23.81
CA PHE A 335 -1.63 -16.15 -22.51
C PHE A 335 -3.17 -16.26 -22.53
N PRO A 336 -3.76 -17.20 -21.76
CA PRO A 336 -5.18 -17.53 -21.86
C PRO A 336 -6.15 -16.37 -21.66
N TRP A 337 -5.78 -15.37 -20.84
CA TRP A 337 -6.61 -14.18 -20.61
C TRP A 337 -6.63 -13.19 -21.78
N VAL A 338 -5.83 -13.40 -22.82
CA VAL A 338 -5.80 -12.54 -24.02
C VAL A 338 -6.94 -12.86 -24.98
N GLU A 339 -7.42 -14.10 -24.99
CA GLU A 339 -8.45 -14.59 -25.93
C GLU A 339 -9.90 -14.31 -25.46
N GLY A 340 -10.07 -13.83 -24.22
CA GLY A 340 -11.38 -13.62 -23.59
C GLY A 340 -11.96 -12.21 -23.70
N ASN A 341 -11.40 -11.34 -24.55
CA ASN A 341 -11.83 -9.93 -24.71
C ASN A 341 -12.34 -9.64 -26.13
#